data_AF-A0A316EKV3-F1
#
_entry.id   AF-A0A316EKV3-F1
#
_cell.length_a   1.000
_cell.length_b   1.000
_cell.length_c   1.000
_cell.angle_alpha   90.00
_cell.angle_beta   90.00
_cell.angle_gamma   90.00
#
_symmetry.space_group_name_H-M   'P 1'
#
loop_
_entity.id
_entity.type
_entity.pdbx_description
1 polymer ?
#
loop_
_entity_poly.entity_id
_entity_poly.type
_entity_poly.pdbx_seq_one_letter_code
_entity_poly.pdbx_strand_id
1 'polypeptide(L)'
;MKFSVAALAAAGLFATFAASAAGTPADASAQIPGQGDALTSMLSTLEIGSPLPEMPDCADHRTPNGRDVTALCVELRGDGTMRQIGVPRDKRPAFMDGPHLVGFVDGNALVGVIIPTDGIRSQDAAMQSLSARYGKPFRQEQEDLRDKAGKSVKATHAGWMKKPLTVEFYAIPDDPSEGTIELLLPRARALMANRDAEVAKSLAPASAPAAKGGKVAEKVADKPVDKPAEKATDKKGPVKPIDPGKW
;
A
#
# COMPACT_ATOMS: atom_id res chain seq x y z
N MET A 1 -79.28 -13.56 -16.89
CA MET A 1 -79.67 -12.20 -16.41
C MET A 1 -79.14 -12.03 -15.00
N LYS A 2 -78.62 -10.84 -14.62
CA LYS A 2 -78.41 -10.33 -13.23
C LYS A 2 -77.44 -11.17 -12.33
N PHE A 3 -76.29 -10.62 -11.90
CA PHE A 3 -76.05 -9.79 -10.69
C PHE A 3 -76.14 -10.61 -9.36
N SER A 4 -75.32 -10.42 -8.30
CA SER A 4 -74.19 -9.48 -8.08
C SER A 4 -73.32 -9.82 -6.84
N VAL A 5 -72.01 -9.55 -6.91
CA VAL A 5 -71.15 -8.72 -6.00
C VAL A 5 -70.89 -9.11 -4.51
N ALA A 6 -69.67 -8.75 -4.03
CA ALA A 6 -69.18 -8.60 -2.64
C ALA A 6 -68.84 -9.87 -1.82
N ALA A 7 -67.92 -9.85 -0.83
CA ALA A 7 -66.80 -8.93 -0.51
C ALA A 7 -65.79 -9.57 0.50
N LEU A 8 -64.74 -8.82 0.83
CA LEU A 8 -63.56 -9.10 1.67
C LEU A 8 -63.78 -9.90 2.98
N ALA A 9 -62.76 -10.71 3.33
CA ALA A 9 -62.24 -10.85 4.69
C ALA A 9 -60.71 -11.10 4.62
N ALA A 10 -59.96 -10.81 5.70
CA ALA A 10 -58.48 -10.85 5.68
C ALA A 10 -57.86 -11.25 7.04
N ALA A 11 -56.54 -11.48 7.00
CA ALA A 11 -55.57 -11.55 8.11
C ALA A 11 -55.42 -12.84 8.95
N GLY A 12 -54.24 -13.47 8.81
CA GLY A 12 -53.48 -14.11 9.89
C GLY A 12 -53.66 -15.62 10.13
N LEU A 13 -52.73 -16.31 10.80
CA LEU A 13 -51.30 -16.02 11.06
C LEU A 13 -50.57 -17.27 11.62
N PHE A 14 -49.23 -17.31 11.49
CA PHE A 14 -48.25 -18.25 12.09
C PHE A 14 -48.15 -19.72 11.63
N ALA A 15 -46.98 -20.04 11.03
CA ALA A 15 -46.03 -21.14 11.33
C ALA A 15 -46.53 -22.54 11.77
N THR A 16 -45.94 -23.66 11.29
CA THR A 16 -44.52 -24.02 11.49
C THR A 16 -43.93 -25.07 10.51
N PHE A 17 -42.60 -25.01 10.34
CA PHE A 17 -41.60 -26.03 9.94
C PHE A 17 -41.99 -27.34 9.20
N ALA A 18 -41.35 -27.61 8.04
CA ALA A 18 -40.17 -28.50 7.91
C ALA A 18 -40.02 -29.19 6.54
N ALA A 19 -38.92 -28.93 5.82
CA ALA A 19 -38.31 -29.85 4.84
C ALA A 19 -36.87 -29.40 4.54
N SER A 20 -35.88 -30.30 4.71
CA SER A 20 -34.47 -29.98 4.44
C SER A 20 -34.12 -30.13 2.95
N ALA A 21 -33.42 -29.15 2.38
CA ALA A 21 -32.77 -29.25 1.07
C ALA A 21 -31.31 -28.78 1.17
N ALA A 22 -30.45 -29.28 0.28
CA ALA A 22 -29.00 -29.19 0.39
C ALA A 22 -28.47 -27.76 0.56
N GLY A 23 -27.53 -27.60 1.50
CA GLY A 23 -26.80 -26.34 1.67
C GLY A 23 -25.77 -26.12 0.56
N THR A 24 -26.11 -25.30 -0.43
CA THR A 24 -25.13 -24.67 -1.31
C THR A 24 -24.53 -23.46 -0.59
N PRO A 25 -23.20 -23.25 -0.55
CA PRO A 25 -22.62 -22.04 0.00
C PRO A 25 -23.08 -20.84 -0.85
N ALA A 26 -23.68 -19.84 -0.21
CA ALA A 26 -24.15 -18.63 -0.87
C ALA A 26 -22.96 -17.70 -1.18
N ASP A 27 -22.19 -18.04 -2.21
CA ASP A 27 -21.22 -17.12 -2.81
C ASP A 27 -21.97 -16.04 -3.59
N ALA A 28 -22.49 -15.08 -2.82
CA ALA A 28 -23.33 -13.98 -3.25
C ALA A 28 -22.76 -12.66 -2.73
N SER A 29 -21.50 -12.39 -3.11
CA SER A 29 -20.93 -11.05 -3.02
C SER A 29 -21.73 -10.10 -3.91
N ALA A 30 -22.79 -9.52 -3.36
CA ALA A 30 -23.72 -8.67 -4.08
C ALA A 30 -23.02 -7.39 -4.53
N GLN A 31 -22.53 -7.38 -5.78
CA GLN A 31 -21.87 -6.21 -6.38
C GLN A 31 -22.86 -5.05 -6.43
N ILE A 32 -22.62 -4.03 -5.62
CA ILE A 32 -23.44 -2.81 -5.58
C ILE A 32 -23.34 -2.12 -6.96
N PRO A 33 -24.46 -1.94 -7.69
CA PRO A 33 -24.43 -1.31 -9.00
C PRO A 33 -23.99 0.15 -8.89
N GLY A 34 -22.85 0.49 -9.50
CA GLY A 34 -22.30 1.85 -9.54
C GLY A 34 -20.81 1.94 -9.17
N GLN A 35 -20.27 0.96 -8.44
CA GLN A 35 -18.85 0.91 -8.09
C GLN A 35 -18.02 0.25 -9.20
N GLY A 36 -17.79 1.00 -10.28
CA GLY A 36 -16.85 0.64 -11.35
C GLY A 36 -15.40 0.95 -10.98
N ASP A 37 -14.52 0.94 -11.99
CA ASP A 37 -13.12 1.32 -11.84
C ASP A 37 -12.95 2.84 -11.61
N ALA A 38 -12.85 3.22 -10.34
CA ALA A 38 -12.65 4.60 -9.90
C ALA A 38 -11.24 5.15 -10.21
N LEU A 39 -10.28 4.32 -10.64
CA LEU A 39 -8.98 4.80 -11.12
C LEU A 39 -9.05 5.33 -12.57
N THR A 40 -10.14 5.07 -13.30
CA THR A 40 -10.29 5.45 -14.72
C THR A 40 -10.14 6.95 -14.98
N SER A 41 -10.65 7.82 -14.11
CA SER A 41 -10.56 9.28 -14.22
C SER A 41 -9.13 9.82 -14.21
N MET A 42 -8.22 9.07 -13.57
CA MET A 42 -6.85 9.48 -13.28
C MET A 42 -5.85 8.75 -14.18
N LEU A 43 -5.94 7.43 -14.26
CA LEU A 43 -5.06 6.57 -15.06
C LEU A 43 -5.39 6.57 -16.57
N SER A 44 -6.43 7.29 -17.00
CA SER A 44 -6.65 7.62 -18.42
C SER A 44 -5.82 8.83 -18.88
N THR A 45 -5.34 9.66 -17.96
CA THR A 45 -4.39 10.76 -18.25
C THR A 45 -2.96 10.38 -17.86
N LEU A 46 -2.80 9.60 -16.79
CA LEU A 46 -1.53 9.06 -16.31
C LEU A 46 -1.34 7.62 -16.80
N GLU A 47 -1.12 7.46 -18.12
CA GLU A 47 -0.90 6.14 -18.72
C GLU A 47 0.52 5.61 -18.41
N ILE A 48 0.59 4.55 -17.61
CA ILE A 48 1.84 3.93 -17.18
C ILE A 48 2.43 3.10 -18.34
N GLY A 49 3.65 3.45 -18.75
CA GLY A 49 4.35 2.93 -19.92
C GLY A 49 4.48 3.94 -21.06
N SER A 50 3.65 4.99 -21.07
CA SER A 50 3.69 6.08 -22.04
C SER A 50 4.52 7.27 -21.55
N PRO A 51 4.91 8.21 -22.45
CA PRO A 51 5.43 9.51 -22.05
C PRO A 51 4.48 10.20 -21.07
N LEU A 52 5.02 10.75 -19.97
CA LEU A 52 4.26 11.58 -19.06
C LEU A 52 3.74 12.81 -19.85
N PRO A 53 2.44 13.15 -19.77
CA PRO A 53 1.93 14.34 -20.43
C PRO A 53 2.57 15.60 -19.84
N GLU A 54 2.75 16.62 -20.67
CA GLU A 54 3.19 17.94 -20.22
C GLU A 54 2.14 18.52 -19.27
N MET A 55 2.56 18.90 -18.07
CA MET A 55 1.71 19.35 -16.98
C MET A 55 2.27 20.65 -16.38
N PRO A 56 1.41 21.60 -15.98
CA PRO A 56 1.84 22.83 -15.32
C PRO A 56 2.37 22.56 -13.91
N ASP A 57 3.08 23.52 -13.32
CA ASP A 57 3.49 23.44 -11.92
C ASP A 57 2.24 23.47 -11.01
N CYS A 58 2.19 22.61 -9.99
CA CYS A 58 1.12 22.62 -9.02
C CYS A 58 1.01 23.94 -8.24
N ALA A 59 2.08 24.74 -8.14
CA ALA A 59 2.09 26.04 -7.48
C ALA A 59 1.03 27.00 -8.06
N ASP A 60 0.93 27.09 -9.39
CA ASP A 60 0.00 28.00 -10.09
C ASP A 60 -1.45 27.51 -10.07
N HIS A 61 -1.67 26.23 -9.74
CA HIS A 61 -2.98 25.57 -9.77
C HIS A 61 -3.55 25.23 -8.39
N ARG A 62 -2.93 25.66 -7.28
CA ARG A 62 -3.48 25.45 -5.92
C ARG A 62 -4.78 26.23 -5.71
N THR A 63 -5.74 25.63 -5.01
CA THR A 63 -6.95 26.33 -4.58
C THR A 63 -6.63 27.43 -3.57
N PRO A 64 -7.49 28.47 -3.39
CA PRO A 64 -7.20 29.60 -2.50
C PRO A 64 -6.98 29.25 -1.01
N ASN A 65 -7.37 28.05 -0.58
CA ASN A 65 -7.11 27.53 0.78
C ASN A 65 -5.84 26.66 0.87
N GLY A 66 -5.12 26.47 -0.23
CA GLY A 66 -3.90 25.65 -0.32
C GLY A 66 -4.08 24.13 -0.17
N ARG A 67 -5.32 23.62 -0.04
CA ARG A 67 -5.59 22.21 0.30
C ARG A 67 -5.79 21.27 -0.89
N ASP A 68 -6.27 21.78 -2.01
CA ASP A 68 -6.61 21.01 -3.21
C ASP A 68 -5.93 21.67 -4.43
N VAL A 69 -5.85 20.96 -5.56
CA VAL A 69 -5.43 21.52 -6.85
C VAL A 69 -6.59 21.60 -7.82
N THR A 70 -6.53 22.55 -8.76
CA THR A 70 -7.58 22.85 -9.74
C THR A 70 -7.38 22.17 -11.10
N ALA A 71 -6.14 21.76 -11.41
CA ALA A 71 -5.78 21.04 -12.63
C ALA A 71 -4.87 19.86 -12.30
N LEU A 72 -4.71 18.91 -13.23
CA LEU A 72 -3.66 17.89 -13.12
C LEU A 72 -2.31 18.60 -13.34
N CYS A 73 -1.41 18.46 -12.39
CA CYS A 73 -0.20 19.29 -12.30
C CYS A 73 0.96 18.48 -11.72
N VAL A 74 2.19 18.99 -11.82
CA VAL A 74 3.38 18.37 -11.23
C VAL A 74 4.10 19.35 -10.31
N GLU A 75 4.53 18.91 -9.13
CA GLU A 75 5.50 19.68 -8.33
C GLU A 75 6.88 19.47 -8.96
N LEU A 76 7.50 20.53 -9.51
CA LEU A 76 8.77 20.40 -10.24
C LEU A 76 10.01 20.14 -9.35
N ARG A 77 9.80 19.94 -8.05
CA ARG A 77 10.83 19.72 -7.02
C ARG A 77 11.36 18.27 -7.04
N GLY A 78 12.67 18.10 -6.85
CA GLY A 78 13.32 16.79 -6.67
C GLY A 78 14.38 16.48 -7.73
N ASP A 79 14.83 15.22 -7.75
CA ASP A 79 15.75 14.67 -8.75
C ASP A 79 15.12 14.51 -10.15
N GLY A 80 13.79 14.58 -10.22
CA GLY A 80 13.01 14.49 -11.44
C GLY A 80 12.65 13.07 -11.89
N THR A 81 13.29 12.07 -11.27
CA THR A 81 12.96 10.63 -11.37
C THR A 81 11.69 10.33 -10.56
N MET A 82 11.55 10.96 -9.39
CA MET A 82 10.28 10.99 -8.65
C MET A 82 9.59 12.35 -8.86
N ARG A 83 8.29 12.31 -9.15
CA ARG A 83 7.43 13.48 -9.39
C ARG A 83 6.20 13.39 -8.52
N GLN A 84 5.94 14.40 -7.69
CA GLN A 84 4.68 14.51 -6.97
C GLN A 84 3.65 15.15 -7.91
N ILE A 85 2.61 14.40 -8.27
CA ILE A 85 1.59 14.83 -9.24
C ILE A 85 0.32 15.18 -8.47
N GLY A 86 -0.17 16.42 -8.64
CA GLY A 86 -1.41 16.88 -8.05
C GLY A 86 -2.63 16.44 -8.87
N VAL A 87 -3.67 15.97 -8.18
CA VAL A 87 -4.89 15.41 -8.78
C VAL A 87 -6.12 16.24 -8.35
N PRO A 88 -6.88 16.81 -9.31
CA PRO A 88 -8.11 17.54 -9.02
C PRO A 88 -9.13 16.76 -8.21
N ARG A 89 -9.94 17.48 -7.42
CA ARG A 89 -10.89 16.87 -6.47
C ARG A 89 -12.01 16.07 -7.16
N ASP A 90 -12.38 16.46 -8.37
CA ASP A 90 -13.33 15.77 -9.26
C ASP A 90 -12.75 14.50 -9.91
N LYS A 91 -11.42 14.40 -10.00
CA LYS A 91 -10.73 13.23 -10.59
C LYS A 91 -10.25 12.21 -9.57
N ARG A 92 -10.10 12.60 -8.30
CA ARG A 92 -9.60 11.71 -7.23
C ARG A 92 -10.59 10.59 -6.90
N PRO A 93 -10.13 9.32 -6.81
CA PRO A 93 -10.92 8.26 -6.21
C PRO A 93 -11.22 8.56 -4.74
N ALA A 94 -12.39 8.18 -4.25
CA ALA A 94 -12.81 8.45 -2.86
C ALA A 94 -11.97 7.72 -1.77
N PHE A 95 -11.07 6.82 -2.17
CA PHE A 95 -10.11 6.15 -1.28
C PHE A 95 -8.73 6.84 -1.24
N MET A 96 -8.44 7.79 -2.13
CA MET A 96 -7.13 8.43 -2.23
C MET A 96 -6.97 9.50 -1.13
N ASP A 97 -5.90 9.39 -0.35
CA ASP A 97 -5.56 10.43 0.63
C ASP A 97 -4.86 11.63 -0.03
N GLY A 98 -5.13 12.82 0.51
CA GLY A 98 -4.56 14.08 0.04
C GLY A 98 -4.94 14.45 -1.41
N PRO A 99 -4.25 15.46 -1.97
CA PRO A 99 -4.42 15.88 -3.36
C PRO A 99 -3.28 15.41 -4.28
N HIS A 100 -2.38 14.53 -3.83
CA HIS A 100 -1.16 14.16 -4.57
C HIS A 100 -0.90 12.66 -4.61
N LEU A 101 -0.31 12.20 -5.72
CA LEU A 101 0.30 10.88 -5.86
C LEU A 101 1.78 11.01 -6.25
N VAL A 102 2.54 9.92 -6.18
CA VAL A 102 3.94 9.86 -6.66
C VAL A 102 3.99 9.15 -8.01
N GLY A 103 4.50 9.81 -9.03
CA GLY A 103 4.86 9.22 -10.32
C GLY A 103 6.36 8.98 -10.43
N PHE A 104 6.74 7.81 -10.95
CA PHE A 104 8.12 7.48 -11.31
C PHE A 104 8.33 7.72 -12.80
N VAL A 105 9.33 8.54 -13.15
CA VAL A 105 9.64 8.92 -14.53
C VAL A 105 11.03 8.41 -14.89
N ASP A 106 11.16 7.81 -16.07
CA ASP A 106 12.45 7.41 -16.63
C ASP A 106 12.62 8.04 -18.02
N GLY A 107 13.56 8.98 -18.14
CA GLY A 107 13.64 9.89 -19.29
C GLY A 107 12.40 10.78 -19.35
N ASN A 108 11.46 10.44 -20.22
CA ASN A 108 10.14 11.06 -20.30
C ASN A 108 8.97 10.10 -19.98
N ALA A 109 9.22 8.80 -19.78
CA ALA A 109 8.16 7.79 -19.63
C ALA A 109 7.70 7.64 -18.18
N LEU A 110 6.39 7.65 -17.93
CA LEU A 110 5.81 7.31 -16.64
C LEU A 110 5.90 5.80 -16.43
N VAL A 111 6.89 5.35 -15.64
CA VAL A 111 7.17 3.91 -15.44
C VAL A 111 6.48 3.32 -14.19
N GLY A 112 5.87 4.14 -13.35
CA GLY A 112 5.06 3.68 -12.23
C GLY A 112 4.36 4.79 -11.47
N VAL A 113 3.36 4.43 -10.66
CA VAL A 113 2.57 5.34 -9.82
C VAL A 113 2.36 4.71 -8.44
N ILE A 114 2.50 5.50 -7.38
CA ILE A 114 2.04 5.16 -6.02
C ILE A 114 0.96 6.15 -5.59
N ILE A 115 -0.19 5.63 -5.21
CA ILE A 115 -1.38 6.38 -4.76
C ILE A 115 -1.52 6.19 -3.25
N PRO A 116 -1.34 7.24 -2.42
CA PRO A 116 -1.68 7.19 -1.01
C PRO A 116 -3.19 6.95 -0.81
N THR A 117 -3.58 6.18 0.19
CA THR A 117 -4.98 5.91 0.52
C THR A 117 -5.31 6.15 1.99
N ASP A 118 -6.60 6.30 2.29
CA ASP A 118 -7.21 6.48 3.62
C ASP A 118 -7.05 5.25 4.56
N GLY A 119 -6.15 4.32 4.23
CA GLY A 119 -5.87 3.08 4.95
C GLY A 119 -7.08 2.18 5.09
N ILE A 120 -7.26 1.58 6.27
CA ILE A 120 -8.37 0.67 6.61
C ILE A 120 -9.74 1.30 6.30
N ARG A 121 -9.89 2.62 6.45
CA ARG A 121 -11.16 3.33 6.16
C ARG A 121 -11.60 3.17 4.70
N SER A 122 -10.66 2.87 3.82
CA SER A 122 -10.85 2.89 2.37
C SER A 122 -10.61 1.55 1.67
N GLN A 123 -10.12 0.53 2.40
CA GLN A 123 -9.57 -0.68 1.77
C GLN A 123 -10.59 -1.41 0.88
N ASP A 124 -11.85 -1.48 1.28
CA ASP A 124 -12.89 -2.18 0.53
C ASP A 124 -13.17 -1.49 -0.82
N ALA A 125 -13.20 -0.15 -0.82
CA ALA A 125 -13.38 0.66 -2.04
C ALA A 125 -12.15 0.58 -2.98
N ALA A 126 -10.94 0.57 -2.41
CA ALA A 126 -9.70 0.36 -3.16
C ALA A 126 -9.66 -1.05 -3.79
N MET A 127 -9.87 -2.10 -2.98
CA MET A 127 -9.96 -3.50 -3.40
C MET A 127 -10.99 -3.70 -4.51
N GLN A 128 -12.17 -3.09 -4.39
CA GLN A 128 -13.24 -3.20 -5.38
C GLN A 128 -12.89 -2.50 -6.70
N SER A 129 -12.34 -1.27 -6.66
CA SER A 129 -11.89 -0.56 -7.86
C SER A 129 -10.77 -1.29 -8.58
N LEU A 130 -9.81 -1.83 -7.82
CA LEU A 130 -8.72 -2.64 -8.35
C LEU A 130 -9.23 -3.95 -8.95
N SER A 131 -10.20 -4.60 -8.30
CA SER A 131 -10.80 -5.84 -8.81
C SER A 131 -11.66 -5.60 -10.06
N ALA A 132 -12.31 -4.44 -10.17
CA ALA A 132 -13.02 -4.02 -11.38
C ALA A 132 -12.07 -3.76 -12.57
N ARG A 133 -10.86 -3.22 -12.31
CA ARG A 133 -9.85 -2.90 -13.34
C ARG A 133 -8.99 -4.10 -13.75
N TYR A 134 -8.61 -4.95 -12.79
CA TYR A 134 -7.59 -5.99 -12.95
C TYR A 134 -8.10 -7.42 -12.74
N GLY A 135 -9.36 -7.61 -12.35
CA GLY A 135 -9.94 -8.92 -12.03
C GLY A 135 -9.60 -9.38 -10.61
N LYS A 136 -9.71 -10.69 -10.34
CA LYS A 136 -9.37 -11.24 -9.01
C LYS A 136 -7.85 -11.11 -8.75
N PRO A 137 -7.41 -10.69 -7.54
CA PRO A 137 -5.98 -10.72 -7.18
C PRO A 137 -5.41 -12.14 -7.24
N PHE A 138 -4.12 -12.27 -7.58
CA PHE A 138 -3.41 -13.55 -7.55
C PHE A 138 -3.03 -13.97 -6.12
N ARG A 139 -2.95 -13.01 -5.21
CA ARG A 139 -2.57 -13.15 -3.81
C ARG A 139 -3.37 -12.14 -2.98
N GLN A 140 -3.94 -12.57 -1.87
CA GLN A 140 -4.60 -11.70 -0.90
C GLN A 140 -4.35 -12.26 0.49
N GLU A 141 -3.78 -11.43 1.36
CA GLU A 141 -3.40 -11.72 2.73
C GLU A 141 -4.11 -10.74 3.67
N GLN A 142 -4.34 -11.15 4.92
CA GLN A 142 -4.96 -10.30 5.94
C GLN A 142 -4.21 -10.40 7.26
N GLU A 143 -4.04 -9.25 7.92
CA GLU A 143 -3.35 -9.15 9.21
C GLU A 143 -4.23 -8.42 10.25
N ASP A 144 -4.28 -8.95 11.47
CA ASP A 144 -5.03 -8.39 12.60
C ASP A 144 -4.17 -7.36 13.37
N LEU A 145 -4.20 -6.12 12.92
CA LEU A 145 -3.49 -4.99 13.52
C LEU A 145 -4.29 -4.35 14.67
N ARG A 146 -3.71 -3.36 15.36
CA ARG A 146 -4.43 -2.47 16.28
C ARG A 146 -4.38 -1.02 15.82
N ASP A 147 -5.51 -0.33 15.93
CA ASP A 147 -5.57 1.10 15.70
C ASP A 147 -5.04 1.94 16.89
N LYS A 148 -5.02 3.26 16.71
CA LYS A 148 -4.59 4.24 17.72
C LYS A 148 -5.47 4.26 18.99
N ALA A 149 -6.63 3.57 18.98
CA ALA A 149 -7.48 3.34 20.14
C ALA A 149 -7.33 1.92 20.73
N GLY A 150 -6.40 1.11 20.20
CA GLY A 150 -6.12 -0.25 20.63
C GLY A 150 -7.09 -1.31 20.09
N LYS A 151 -8.05 -0.93 19.23
CA LYS A 151 -9.06 -1.83 18.66
C LYS A 151 -8.44 -2.64 17.52
N SER A 152 -8.75 -3.94 17.46
CA SER A 152 -8.33 -4.80 16.36
C SER A 152 -9.01 -4.41 15.03
N VAL A 153 -8.21 -4.33 13.97
CA VAL A 153 -8.63 -4.00 12.60
C VAL A 153 -7.90 -4.90 11.61
N LYS A 154 -8.57 -5.30 10.52
CA LYS A 154 -7.99 -6.20 9.50
C LYS A 154 -7.42 -5.44 8.32
N ALA A 155 -6.10 -5.33 8.26
CA ALA A 155 -5.40 -4.90 7.06
C ALA A 155 -5.49 -5.97 5.98
N THR A 156 -5.51 -5.54 4.72
CA THR A 156 -5.45 -6.40 3.53
C THR A 156 -4.25 -6.00 2.69
N HIS A 157 -3.40 -6.97 2.37
CA HIS A 157 -2.41 -6.87 1.28
C HIS A 157 -2.92 -7.71 0.10
N ALA A 158 -3.08 -7.11 -1.08
CA ALA A 158 -3.49 -7.81 -2.29
C ALA A 158 -2.58 -7.50 -3.49
N GLY A 159 -2.38 -8.47 -4.37
CA GLY A 159 -1.54 -8.34 -5.57
C GLY A 159 -2.23 -8.79 -6.85
N TRP A 160 -1.99 -8.08 -7.94
CA TRP A 160 -2.44 -8.38 -9.31
C TRP A 160 -1.25 -8.33 -10.29
N MET A 161 -1.25 -9.22 -11.28
CA MET A 161 -0.26 -9.22 -12.37
C MET A 161 -0.94 -8.93 -13.70
N LYS A 162 -0.66 -7.75 -14.28
CA LYS A 162 -1.12 -7.34 -15.62
C LYS A 162 0.09 -7.01 -16.49
N LYS A 163 0.91 -8.05 -16.77
CA LYS A 163 2.22 -7.95 -17.45
C LYS A 163 2.22 -6.91 -18.59
N PRO A 164 3.18 -5.97 -18.61
CA PRO A 164 4.36 -5.85 -17.74
C PRO A 164 4.10 -5.22 -16.36
N LEU A 165 2.89 -4.74 -16.07
CA LEU A 165 2.54 -4.06 -14.81
C LEU A 165 2.34 -5.06 -13.66
N THR A 166 2.96 -4.80 -12.52
CA THR A 166 2.56 -5.36 -11.22
C THR A 166 1.75 -4.32 -10.47
N VAL A 167 0.65 -4.73 -9.85
CA VAL A 167 -0.16 -3.86 -8.99
C VAL A 167 -0.26 -4.51 -7.62
N GLU A 168 0.19 -3.81 -6.58
CA GLU A 168 0.03 -4.22 -5.19
C GLU A 168 -0.82 -3.18 -4.45
N PHE A 169 -1.64 -3.62 -3.49
CA PHE A 169 -2.38 -2.76 -2.59
C PHE A 169 -2.06 -3.14 -1.16
N TYR A 170 -1.65 -2.14 -0.37
CA TYR A 170 -1.34 -2.24 1.04
C TYR A 170 -2.30 -1.32 1.82
N ALA A 171 -3.29 -1.88 2.49
CA ALA A 171 -3.74 -1.23 3.73
C ALA A 171 -2.62 -1.44 4.76
N ILE A 172 -2.07 -0.36 5.34
CA ILE A 172 -0.72 -0.40 5.94
C ILE A 172 -0.62 -1.37 7.14
N PRO A 173 0.56 -2.03 7.33
CA PRO A 173 0.88 -2.86 8.49
C PRO A 173 1.26 -2.08 9.78
N ASP A 174 1.82 -0.87 9.67
CA ASP A 174 2.33 -0.08 10.81
C ASP A 174 1.29 0.88 11.45
N ASP A 175 0.55 1.62 10.62
CA ASP A 175 -0.50 2.56 11.01
C ASP A 175 -1.78 2.38 10.14
N PRO A 176 -2.90 1.89 10.70
CA PRO A 176 -4.11 1.60 9.93
C PRO A 176 -4.85 2.84 9.39
N SER A 177 -4.34 4.06 9.65
CA SER A 177 -4.92 5.30 9.13
C SER A 177 -4.38 5.77 7.77
N GLU A 178 -3.41 5.06 7.21
CA GLU A 178 -2.81 5.33 5.88
C GLU A 178 -2.67 4.03 5.06
N GLY A 179 -2.34 4.14 3.78
CA GLY A 179 -2.31 3.01 2.83
C GLY A 179 -1.68 3.40 1.49
N THR A 180 -1.37 2.41 0.64
CA THR A 180 -0.83 2.63 -0.70
C THR A 180 -1.41 1.67 -1.74
N ILE A 181 -1.65 2.18 -2.95
CA ILE A 181 -1.76 1.37 -4.17
C ILE A 181 -0.50 1.64 -5.00
N GLU A 182 0.27 0.61 -5.27
CA GLU A 182 1.45 0.66 -6.14
C GLU A 182 1.11 0.08 -7.52
N LEU A 183 1.37 0.83 -8.59
CA LEU A 183 1.22 0.39 -9.98
C LEU A 183 2.59 0.56 -10.67
N LEU A 184 3.38 -0.51 -10.71
CA LEU A 184 4.81 -0.42 -11.05
C LEU A 184 5.17 -1.32 -12.24
N LEU A 185 5.88 -0.76 -13.22
CA LEU A 185 6.66 -1.55 -14.16
C LEU A 185 7.98 -1.99 -13.48
N PRO A 186 8.65 -3.06 -13.98
CA PRO A 186 9.95 -3.49 -13.46
C PRO A 186 11.01 -2.36 -13.43
N ARG A 187 10.90 -1.39 -14.35
CA ARG A 187 11.78 -0.22 -14.43
C ARG A 187 11.59 0.74 -13.26
N ALA A 188 10.37 0.98 -12.78
CA ALA A 188 10.12 1.79 -11.58
C ALA A 188 10.72 1.14 -10.32
N ARG A 189 10.58 -0.19 -10.18
CA ARG A 189 11.19 -0.95 -9.07
C ARG A 189 12.72 -0.83 -9.05
N ALA A 190 13.37 -0.76 -10.23
CA ALA A 190 14.80 -0.50 -10.32
C ALA A 190 15.17 0.94 -9.91
N LEU A 191 14.34 1.94 -10.25
CA LEU A 191 14.55 3.33 -9.81
C LEU A 191 14.44 3.47 -8.28
N MET A 192 13.43 2.84 -7.67
CA MET A 192 13.27 2.78 -6.21
C MET A 192 14.50 2.16 -5.54
N ALA A 193 14.88 0.94 -5.93
CA ALA A 193 16.03 0.24 -5.35
C ALA A 193 17.37 0.99 -5.55
N ASN A 194 17.55 1.69 -6.67
CA ASN A 194 18.70 2.57 -6.87
C ASN A 194 18.68 3.74 -5.88
N ARG A 195 17.51 4.35 -5.63
CA ARG A 195 17.36 5.48 -4.70
C ARG A 195 17.58 5.07 -3.25
N ASP A 196 17.06 3.92 -2.85
CA ASP A 196 17.32 3.32 -1.53
C ASP A 196 18.83 3.05 -1.35
N ALA A 197 19.50 2.55 -2.39
CA ALA A 197 20.94 2.34 -2.39
C ALA A 197 21.77 3.64 -2.39
N GLU A 198 21.23 4.77 -2.87
CA GLU A 198 21.85 6.10 -2.70
C GLU A 198 21.67 6.63 -1.27
N VAL A 199 20.45 6.54 -0.74
CA VAL A 199 20.15 6.97 0.63
C VAL A 199 20.98 6.16 1.63
N ALA A 200 21.07 4.84 1.48
CA ALA A 200 21.92 3.98 2.30
C ALA A 200 23.42 4.35 2.23
N LYS A 201 23.93 4.80 1.07
CA LYS A 201 25.30 5.32 0.94
C LYS A 201 25.48 6.68 1.62
N SER A 202 24.48 7.56 1.55
CA SER A 202 24.52 8.88 2.19
C SER A 202 24.40 8.83 3.72
N LEU A 203 23.71 7.80 4.24
CA LEU A 203 23.58 7.52 5.67
C LEU A 203 24.71 6.65 6.23
N ALA A 204 25.57 6.08 5.37
CA ALA A 204 26.72 5.32 5.82
C ALA A 204 27.72 6.25 6.54
N PRO A 205 28.15 5.92 7.78
CA PRO A 205 29.05 6.79 8.53
C PRO A 205 30.37 6.95 7.78
N ALA A 206 30.80 8.20 7.59
CA ALA A 206 32.06 8.54 6.94
C ALA A 206 33.22 7.84 7.67
N SER A 207 33.74 6.79 7.05
CA SER A 207 34.77 5.94 7.64
C SER A 207 36.08 6.73 7.73
N ALA A 208 36.39 7.23 8.92
CA ALA A 208 37.60 8.00 9.18
C ALA A 208 38.85 7.24 8.69
N PRO A 209 39.80 7.91 8.01
CA PRO A 209 40.93 7.24 7.41
C PRO A 209 41.76 6.51 8.48
N ALA A 210 41.90 5.20 8.32
CA ALA A 210 42.55 4.34 9.31
C ALA A 210 43.99 4.82 9.59
N ALA A 211 44.24 5.27 10.82
CA ALA A 211 45.53 5.79 11.24
C ALA A 211 46.62 4.69 11.16
N LYS A 212 47.59 4.86 10.26
CA LYS A 212 48.77 3.98 10.17
C LYS A 212 49.73 4.26 11.33
N GLY A 213 49.62 3.47 12.40
CA GLY A 213 50.60 3.41 13.48
C GLY A 213 50.15 2.44 14.59
N GLY A 214 50.99 1.58 15.15
CA GLY A 214 52.37 1.25 14.79
C GLY A 214 52.82 -0.03 15.53
N LYS A 215 53.85 -0.73 15.03
CA LYS A 215 54.38 -1.92 15.71
C LYS A 215 55.19 -1.54 16.96
N VAL A 216 54.81 -2.06 18.12
CA VAL A 216 55.75 -2.49 19.19
C VAL A 216 55.17 -3.76 19.82
N ALA A 217 56.01 -4.72 20.23
CA ALA A 217 55.57 -5.96 20.88
C ALA A 217 56.60 -6.46 21.90
N GLU A 218 56.19 -6.58 23.17
CA GLU A 218 56.85 -7.27 24.30
C GLU A 218 55.76 -7.46 25.41
N LYS A 219 55.77 -8.46 26.33
CA LYS A 219 56.46 -9.76 26.44
C LYS A 219 55.86 -10.62 27.58
N VAL A 220 56.06 -11.95 27.50
CA VAL A 220 55.79 -13.03 28.50
C VAL A 220 56.39 -12.73 29.91
N ALA A 221 56.06 -13.36 31.07
CA ALA A 221 55.23 -14.52 31.50
C ALA A 221 54.83 -14.35 33.03
N ASP A 222 54.27 -15.28 33.85
CA ASP A 222 53.81 -16.68 33.73
C ASP A 222 52.76 -17.03 34.85
N LYS A 223 51.97 -18.10 34.66
CA LYS A 223 51.33 -19.01 35.67
C LYS A 223 50.20 -18.54 36.67
N PRO A 224 49.47 -19.51 37.31
CA PRO A 224 48.14 -19.30 37.94
C PRO A 224 48.06 -19.69 39.44
N VAL A 225 46.84 -19.68 40.04
CA VAL A 225 46.26 -20.75 40.91
C VAL A 225 44.81 -20.43 41.38
N ASP A 226 44.00 -21.50 41.59
CA ASP A 226 42.72 -21.63 42.32
C ASP A 226 41.35 -21.01 41.90
N LYS A 227 40.30 -21.68 42.44
CA LYS A 227 38.83 -21.57 42.34
C LYS A 227 38.23 -21.78 43.76
N PRO A 228 36.91 -21.62 44.06
CA PRO A 228 35.75 -21.25 43.22
C PRO A 228 35.42 -19.73 43.38
N ALA A 229 34.24 -19.15 43.13
CA ALA A 229 32.88 -19.58 42.73
C ALA A 229 32.22 -18.47 41.85
N GLU A 230 30.92 -18.40 41.53
CA GLU A 230 29.71 -19.21 41.81
C GLU A 230 28.74 -19.13 40.59
N LYS A 231 27.43 -19.36 40.77
CA LYS A 231 26.45 -19.44 39.67
C LYS A 231 25.71 -18.13 39.34
N ALA A 232 25.60 -17.84 38.03
CA ALA A 232 24.39 -17.35 37.32
C ALA A 232 24.74 -17.08 35.84
N THR A 233 24.69 -18.09 34.96
CA THR A 233 23.58 -18.33 34.00
C THR A 233 23.29 -17.20 32.99
N ASP A 234 23.73 -17.44 31.74
CA ASP A 234 23.03 -17.12 30.48
C ASP A 234 22.85 -15.67 30.04
N LYS A 235 23.95 -15.09 29.49
CA LYS A 235 23.86 -14.02 28.48
C LYS A 235 23.53 -14.61 27.11
N LYS A 236 22.33 -14.34 26.61
CA LYS A 236 21.89 -14.65 25.25
C LYS A 236 22.79 -13.94 24.22
N GLY A 237 23.40 -14.70 23.30
CA GLY A 237 24.29 -14.16 22.26
C GLY A 237 23.57 -13.26 21.23
N PRO A 238 24.31 -12.46 20.45
CA PRO A 238 23.72 -11.53 19.49
C PRO A 238 22.96 -12.25 18.38
N VAL A 239 21.81 -11.69 18.02
CA VAL A 239 20.95 -12.20 16.93
C VAL A 239 21.66 -11.98 15.60
N LYS A 240 21.68 -13.01 14.73
CA LYS A 240 22.20 -12.88 13.36
C LYS A 240 21.27 -11.98 12.53
N PRO A 241 21.81 -11.09 11.66
CA PRO A 241 20.99 -10.38 10.69
C PRO A 241 20.19 -11.35 9.81
N ILE A 242 18.96 -10.96 9.47
CA ILE A 242 18.14 -11.66 8.47
C ILE A 242 18.52 -11.10 7.09
N ASP A 243 18.77 -12.00 6.15
CA ASP A 243 19.08 -11.66 4.75
C ASP A 243 17.76 -11.46 3.97
N PRO A 244 17.49 -10.28 3.38
CA PRO A 244 16.27 -10.04 2.62
C PRO A 244 16.25 -10.73 1.24
N GLY A 245 17.36 -11.32 0.78
CA GLY A 245 17.53 -11.86 -0.58
C GLY A 245 16.85 -13.20 -0.87
N LYS A 246 15.81 -13.61 -0.12
CA LYS A 246 15.11 -14.91 -0.31
C LYS A 246 13.60 -14.86 -0.05
N TRP A 247 12.85 -14.39 -1.06
CA TRP A 247 11.44 -14.69 -1.29
C TRP A 247 11.24 -14.93 -2.79
#